data_AF-A0A418ZNS8-F1
#
_entry.id   AF-A0A418ZNS8-F1
#
_cell.length_a   1.000
_cell.length_b   1.000
_cell.length_c   1.000
_cell.angle_alpha   90.00
_cell.angle_beta   90.00
_cell.angle_gamma   90.00
#
_symmetry.space_group_name_H-M   'P 1'
#
loop_
_entity.id
_entity.type
_entity.pdbx_description
1 polymer ?
#
loop_
_entity_poly.entity_id
_entity_poly.type
_entity_poly.pdbx_seq_one_letter_code
_entity_poly.pdbx_strand_id
1 'polypeptide(L)'
;MADPVLIVGAGLSGAVLARRLAEAGRPSIVIDARPHVADNCHTARDPQTGVMVHEYGPHIFHTDDDGVWDLASRFATMMPFRHQVRSTVGGRVYAMPVNLLTINQFFGTALSPDEARALIAAKATPLP
;
A
#
# COMPACT_ATOMS: atom_id res chain seq x y z
N MET A 1 -39.44 -5.56 9.18
CA MET A 1 -38.12 -5.34 8.56
C MET A 1 -37.08 -5.99 9.45
N ALA A 2 -36.03 -6.59 8.88
CA ALA A 2 -34.96 -7.18 9.67
C ALA A 2 -34.15 -6.08 10.37
N ASP A 3 -33.66 -6.36 11.58
CA ASP A 3 -32.83 -5.40 12.32
C ASP A 3 -31.56 -5.04 11.54
N PRO A 4 -31.14 -3.77 11.61
CA PRO A 4 -29.92 -3.31 10.94
C PRO A 4 -28.69 -4.00 11.52
N VAL A 5 -27.73 -4.32 10.65
CA VAL A 5 -26.43 -4.85 11.08
C VAL A 5 -25.57 -3.70 11.62
N LEU A 6 -25.11 -3.79 12.86
CA LEU A 6 -24.15 -2.86 13.42
C LEU A 6 -22.73 -3.22 12.94
N ILE A 7 -22.02 -2.24 12.38
CA ILE A 7 -20.64 -2.34 11.93
C ILE A 7 -19.82 -1.34 12.74
N VAL A 8 -18.79 -1.83 13.42
CA VAL A 8 -17.88 -1.00 14.23
C VAL A 8 -16.56 -0.82 13.48
N GLY A 9 -16.24 0.43 13.16
CA GLY A 9 -15.12 0.83 12.31
C GLY A 9 -15.57 1.20 10.89
N ALA A 10 -15.26 2.43 10.48
CA ALA A 10 -15.48 2.99 9.16
C ALA A 10 -14.22 2.94 8.27
N GLY A 11 -13.30 2.01 8.57
CA GLY A 11 -12.19 1.63 7.69
C GLY A 11 -12.64 0.81 6.47
N LEU A 12 -11.68 0.36 5.65
CA LEU A 12 -11.99 -0.38 4.42
C LEU A 12 -12.87 -1.62 4.66
N SER A 13 -12.60 -2.41 5.70
CA SER A 13 -13.40 -3.60 6.02
C SER A 13 -14.86 -3.26 6.31
N GLY A 14 -15.10 -2.26 7.17
CA GLY A 14 -16.45 -1.84 7.54
C GLY A 14 -17.18 -1.19 6.37
N ALA A 15 -16.50 -0.34 5.60
CA ALA A 15 -17.07 0.32 4.43
C ALA A 15 -17.46 -0.70 3.34
N VAL A 16 -16.61 -1.69 3.06
CA VAL A 16 -16.89 -2.74 2.06
C VAL A 16 -18.06 -3.61 2.54
N LEU A 17 -18.09 -4.03 3.80
CA LEU A 17 -19.20 -4.83 4.34
C LEU A 17 -20.52 -4.06 4.28
N ALA A 18 -20.53 -2.81 4.75
CA ALA A 18 -21.71 -1.94 4.71
C ALA A 18 -22.22 -1.77 3.28
N ARG A 19 -21.31 -1.59 2.31
CA ARG A 19 -21.66 -1.48 0.89
C ARG A 19 -22.29 -2.76 0.36
N ARG A 20 -21.73 -3.93 0.65
CA ARG A 20 -22.27 -5.23 0.20
C ARG A 20 -23.65 -5.50 0.80
N LEU A 21 -23.86 -5.19 2.08
CA LEU A 21 -25.17 -5.31 2.73
C LEU A 21 -26.20 -4.37 2.10
N ALA A 22 -25.82 -3.12 1.83
CA ALA A 22 -26.69 -2.15 1.18
C ALA A 22 -27.09 -2.59 -0.24
N GLU A 23 -26.14 -3.11 -1.03
CA GLU A 23 -26.41 -3.66 -2.37
C GLU A 23 -27.34 -4.90 -2.32
N ALA A 24 -27.35 -5.64 -1.22
CA ALA A 24 -28.26 -6.75 -0.97
C ALA A 24 -29.61 -6.34 -0.33
N GLY A 25 -29.86 -5.03 -0.17
CA GLY A 25 -31.08 -4.51 0.47
C GLY A 25 -31.16 -4.73 1.98
N ARG A 26 -30.03 -5.04 2.64
CA ARG A 26 -29.96 -5.21 4.10
C ARG A 26 -29.47 -3.89 4.75
N PRO A 27 -30.25 -3.29 5.67
CA PRO A 27 -29.81 -2.09 6.36
C PRO A 27 -28.61 -2.38 7.28
N SER A 28 -27.70 -1.41 7.40
CA SER A 28 -26.58 -1.43 8.34
C SER A 28 -26.37 -0.05 8.96
N ILE A 29 -25.78 -0.03 10.16
CA ILE A 29 -25.37 1.17 10.88
C ILE A 29 -23.85 1.06 11.05
N VAL A 30 -23.10 2.02 10.52
CA VAL A 30 -21.64 2.09 10.69
C VAL A 30 -21.33 3.13 11.76
N ILE A 31 -20.57 2.73 12.77
CA ILE A 31 -20.04 3.63 13.81
C ILE A 31 -18.52 3.61 13.77
N ASP A 32 -17.89 4.72 14.12
CA ASP A 32 -16.44 4.80 14.31
C ASP A 32 -16.15 5.64 15.56
N ALA A 33 -15.06 5.35 16.25
CA ALA A 33 -14.61 6.13 17.39
C ALA A 33 -13.82 7.37 16.94
N ARG A 34 -13.28 7.36 15.73
CA ARG A 34 -12.53 8.48 15.15
C ARG A 34 -13.49 9.54 14.57
N PRO A 35 -13.09 10.81 14.52
CA PRO A 35 -13.90 11.90 13.97
C PRO A 35 -13.93 11.91 12.43
N HIS A 36 -13.34 10.91 11.77
CA HIS A 36 -13.23 10.79 10.32
C HIS A 36 -13.43 9.34 9.87
N VAL A 37 -13.74 9.15 8.60
CA VAL A 37 -13.85 7.83 7.96
C VAL A 37 -12.49 7.32 7.50
N ALA A 38 -12.47 6.08 6.98
CA ALA A 38 -11.34 5.41 6.34
C ALA A 38 -10.22 4.92 7.26
N ASP A 39 -10.37 5.00 8.59
CA ASP A 39 -9.40 4.50 9.57
C ASP A 39 -7.97 4.99 9.23
N ASN A 40 -6.96 4.11 9.16
CA ASN A 40 -5.59 4.49 8.82
C ASN A 40 -5.42 4.93 7.35
N CYS A 41 -6.36 4.60 6.46
CA CYS A 41 -6.35 5.08 5.08
C CYS A 41 -6.83 6.54 4.95
N HIS A 42 -7.16 7.21 6.06
CA HIS A 42 -7.63 8.59 6.03
C HIS A 42 -6.57 9.55 5.46
N THR A 43 -7.06 10.50 4.66
CA THR A 43 -6.27 11.56 4.08
C THR A 43 -6.92 12.91 4.34
N ALA A 44 -6.08 13.93 4.52
CA ALA A 44 -6.51 15.31 4.69
C ALA A 44 -5.59 16.23 3.86
N ARG A 45 -6.12 17.38 3.44
CA ARG A 45 -5.28 18.40 2.80
C ARG A 45 -4.60 19.24 3.87
N ASP A 46 -3.28 19.37 3.76
CA ASP A 46 -2.51 20.36 4.52
C ASP A 46 -3.06 21.77 4.20
N PRO A 47 -3.48 22.56 5.19
CA PRO A 47 -4.09 23.86 4.98
C PRO A 47 -3.12 24.94 4.46
N GLN A 48 -1.81 24.78 4.65
CA GLN A 48 -0.80 25.73 4.18
C GLN A 48 -0.37 25.43 2.75
N THR A 49 -0.15 24.16 2.43
CA THR A 49 0.44 23.73 1.14
C THR A 49 -0.59 23.19 0.15
N GLY A 50 -1.78 22.79 0.62
CA GLY A 50 -2.81 22.12 -0.18
C GLY A 50 -2.49 20.66 -0.54
N VAL A 51 -1.33 20.15 -0.10
CA VAL A 51 -0.87 18.78 -0.36
C VAL A 51 -1.81 17.79 0.33
N MET A 52 -2.20 16.74 -0.39
CA MET A 52 -2.95 15.63 0.20
C MET A 52 -2.00 14.77 1.04
N VAL A 53 -2.23 14.69 2.33
CA VAL A 53 -1.42 13.95 3.31
C VAL A 53 -2.18 12.70 3.74
N HIS A 54 -1.49 11.56 3.81
CA HIS A 54 -1.98 10.37 4.49
C HIS A 54 -1.62 10.49 5.98
N GLU A 55 -2.59 10.75 6.83
CA GLU A 55 -2.34 11.11 8.24
C GLU A 55 -1.69 9.99 9.03
N TYR A 56 -1.95 8.73 8.65
CA TYR A 56 -1.43 7.53 9.31
C TYR A 56 -0.36 6.82 8.49
N GLY A 57 0.38 7.58 7.68
CA GLY A 57 1.47 7.08 6.84
C GLY A 57 1.02 6.70 5.42
N PRO A 58 1.97 6.58 4.47
CA PRO A 58 1.65 6.35 3.06
C PRO A 58 0.84 5.07 2.85
N HIS A 59 -0.30 5.18 2.16
CA HIS A 59 -1.11 4.05 1.73
C HIS A 59 -1.08 3.96 0.21
N ILE A 60 -0.40 2.94 -0.29
CA ILE A 60 -0.22 2.71 -1.72
C ILE A 60 -1.04 1.50 -2.11
N PHE A 61 -2.03 1.69 -2.95
CA PHE A 61 -2.86 0.60 -3.42
C PHE A 61 -2.09 -0.27 -4.41
N HIS A 62 -2.10 -1.59 -4.16
CA HIS A 62 -1.59 -2.59 -5.07
C HIS A 62 -2.43 -3.87 -4.91
N THR A 63 -2.73 -4.53 -6.01
CA THR A 63 -3.48 -5.80 -6.04
C THR A 63 -3.17 -6.53 -7.34
N ASP A 64 -3.18 -7.86 -7.30
CA ASP A 64 -3.23 -8.77 -8.46
C ASP A 64 -4.62 -9.41 -8.64
N ASP A 65 -5.57 -9.08 -7.77
CA ASP A 65 -6.98 -9.52 -7.84
C ASP A 65 -7.83 -8.51 -8.63
N ASP A 66 -8.33 -8.95 -9.78
CA ASP A 66 -9.19 -8.16 -10.67
C ASP A 66 -10.52 -7.76 -10.02
N GLY A 67 -11.10 -8.61 -9.18
CA GLY A 67 -12.35 -8.30 -8.48
C GLY A 67 -12.18 -7.21 -7.42
N VAL A 68 -11.02 -7.19 -6.75
CA VAL A 68 -10.64 -6.09 -5.84
C VAL A 68 -10.36 -4.81 -6.64
N TRP A 69 -9.67 -4.90 -7.78
CA TRP A 69 -9.41 -3.76 -8.66
C TRP A 69 -10.70 -3.13 -9.18
N ASP A 70 -11.64 -3.95 -9.67
CA ASP A 70 -12.93 -3.53 -10.17
C ASP A 70 -13.77 -2.88 -9.06
N LEU A 71 -13.77 -3.47 -7.87
CA LEU A 71 -14.46 -2.88 -6.72
C LEU A 71 -13.90 -1.50 -6.38
N ALA A 72 -12.58 -1.38 -6.23
CA ALA A 72 -11.94 -0.11 -5.89
C ALA A 72 -12.20 0.96 -6.95
N SER A 73 -12.07 0.60 -8.23
CA SER A 73 -12.22 1.49 -9.38
C SER A 73 -13.65 1.99 -9.58
N ARG A 74 -14.67 1.31 -9.02
CA ARG A 74 -16.06 1.80 -8.98
C ARG A 74 -16.24 3.03 -8.09
N PHE A 75 -15.36 3.23 -7.10
CA PHE A 75 -15.49 4.28 -6.08
C PHE A 75 -14.40 5.35 -6.14
N ALA A 76 -13.37 5.14 -6.96
CA ALA A 76 -12.28 6.09 -7.13
C ALA A 76 -11.67 5.99 -8.54
N THR A 77 -11.23 7.13 -9.07
CA THR A 77 -10.36 7.14 -10.26
C THR A 77 -8.95 6.77 -9.84
N MET A 78 -8.48 5.59 -10.26
CA MET A 78 -7.15 5.11 -9.95
C MET A 78 -6.11 5.78 -10.86
N MET A 79 -5.26 6.62 -10.28
CA MET A 79 -4.17 7.27 -11.01
C MET A 79 -2.96 6.33 -11.15
N PRO A 80 -2.29 6.28 -12.32
CA PRO A 80 -1.11 5.45 -12.48
C PRO A 80 0.02 5.97 -11.59
N PHE A 81 0.42 5.16 -10.61
CA PHE A 81 1.55 5.44 -9.73
C PHE A 81 2.34 4.14 -9.53
N ARG A 82 3.66 4.20 -9.71
CA ARG A 82 4.57 3.09 -9.41
C ARG A 82 5.43 3.46 -8.23
N HIS A 83 5.24 2.77 -7.11
CA HIS A 83 6.03 3.01 -5.92
C HIS A 83 7.48 2.60 -6.15
N GLN A 84 8.41 3.53 -5.91
CA GLN A 84 9.84 3.30 -6.04
C GLN A 84 10.51 3.74 -4.74
N VAL A 85 11.08 2.78 -4.02
CA VAL A 85 11.72 3.03 -2.73
C VAL A 85 13.20 3.31 -2.94
N ARG A 86 13.74 4.21 -2.12
CA ARG A 86 15.17 4.44 -1.98
C ARG A 86 15.55 4.30 -0.52
N SER A 87 16.78 3.85 -0.27
CA SER A 87 17.34 3.77 1.08
C SER A 87 18.69 4.44 1.13
N THR A 88 19.02 5.04 2.27
CA THR A 88 20.32 5.66 2.52
C THR A 88 21.09 4.82 3.53
N VAL A 89 22.28 4.36 3.15
CA VAL A 89 23.19 3.63 4.05
C VAL A 89 24.63 4.04 3.76
N GLY A 90 25.42 4.29 4.81
CA GLY A 90 26.81 4.72 4.67
C GLY A 90 26.99 6.00 3.84
N GLY A 91 26.04 6.94 3.92
CA GLY A 91 26.07 8.20 3.15
C GLY A 91 25.76 8.04 1.65
N ARG A 92 25.32 6.87 1.19
CA ARG A 92 24.99 6.60 -0.22
C ARG A 92 23.52 6.23 -0.35
N VAL A 93 22.91 6.60 -1.48
CA VAL A 93 21.51 6.31 -1.81
C VAL A 93 21.45 5.11 -2.75
N TYR A 94 20.60 4.15 -2.42
CA TYR A 94 20.41 2.90 -3.16
C TYR A 94 18.94 2.72 -3.55
N ALA A 95 18.72 2.11 -4.71
CA ALA A 95 17.39 1.65 -5.10
C ALA A 95 16.97 0.44 -4.25
N MET A 96 15.68 0.39 -3.89
CA MET A 96 15.06 -0.75 -3.21
C MET A 96 13.79 -1.22 -3.93
N PRO A 97 13.45 -2.53 -3.88
CA PRO A 97 14.23 -3.61 -3.25
C PRO A 97 15.55 -3.86 -3.97
N VAL A 98 16.44 -4.63 -3.34
CA VAL A 98 17.75 -4.99 -3.90
C VAL A 98 17.54 -5.60 -5.28
N ASN A 99 18.11 -4.96 -6.29
CA ASN A 99 18.10 -5.40 -7.68
C ASN A 99 19.51 -5.27 -8.28
N LEU A 100 19.68 -5.58 -9.56
CA LEU A 100 20.99 -5.55 -10.22
C LEU A 100 21.69 -4.18 -10.12
N LEU A 101 20.93 -3.07 -10.22
CA LEU A 101 21.49 -1.73 -10.02
C LEU A 101 22.02 -1.56 -8.60
N THR A 102 21.25 -1.99 -7.59
CA THR A 102 21.67 -1.94 -6.19
C THR A 102 22.94 -2.75 -5.96
N ILE A 103 23.02 -3.98 -6.49
CA ILE A 103 24.20 -4.85 -6.38
C ILE A 103 25.42 -4.15 -7.00
N ASN A 104 25.28 -3.66 -8.23
CA ASN A 104 26.38 -2.98 -8.93
C ASN A 104 26.83 -1.69 -8.22
N GLN A 105 25.89 -0.89 -7.71
CA GLN A 105 26.22 0.31 -6.93
C GLN A 105 26.91 -0.03 -5.61
N PHE A 106 26.46 -1.07 -4.93
CA PHE A 106 26.98 -1.43 -3.61
C PHE A 106 28.40 -2.00 -3.70
N PHE A 107 28.65 -2.89 -4.66
CA PHE A 107 29.97 -3.51 -4.86
C PHE A 107 30.91 -2.71 -5.78
N GLY A 108 30.42 -1.64 -6.42
CA GLY A 108 31.22 -0.86 -7.37
C GLY A 108 31.56 -1.64 -8.64
N THR A 109 30.60 -2.41 -9.15
CA THR A 109 30.75 -3.34 -10.28
C THR A 109 29.81 -3.02 -11.44
N ALA A 110 29.96 -3.71 -12.57
CA ALA A 110 29.07 -3.66 -13.72
C ALA A 110 28.73 -5.08 -14.23
N LEU A 111 28.14 -5.87 -13.33
CA LEU A 111 27.82 -7.28 -13.55
C LEU A 111 26.58 -7.45 -14.42
N SER A 112 26.58 -8.52 -15.21
CA SER A 112 25.39 -9.13 -15.80
C SER A 112 24.53 -9.82 -14.71
N PRO A 113 23.27 -10.21 -15.02
CA PRO A 113 22.44 -10.95 -14.08
C PRO A 113 23.07 -12.26 -13.57
N ASP A 114 23.77 -13.00 -14.42
CA ASP A 114 24.39 -14.29 -14.05
C ASP A 114 25.60 -14.09 -13.14
N GLU A 115 26.45 -13.10 -13.44
CA GLU A 115 27.58 -12.74 -12.58
C GLU A 115 27.12 -12.21 -11.23
N ALA A 116 26.04 -11.43 -11.18
CA ALA A 116 25.45 -10.97 -9.93
C ALA A 116 24.92 -12.14 -9.08
N ARG A 117 24.26 -13.13 -9.71
CA ARG A 117 23.84 -14.36 -9.01
C ARG A 117 25.03 -15.11 -8.42
N ALA A 118 26.11 -15.28 -9.20
CA ALA A 118 27.33 -15.94 -8.73
C ALA A 118 27.98 -15.18 -7.56
N LEU A 119 28.06 -13.84 -7.64
CA LEU A 119 28.60 -13.00 -6.56
C LEU A 119 27.80 -13.15 -5.26
N ILE A 120 26.47 -13.07 -5.34
CA ILE A 120 25.61 -13.20 -4.16
C ILE A 120 25.71 -14.61 -3.57
N ALA A 121 25.71 -15.66 -4.40
CA ALA A 121 25.88 -17.03 -3.95
C ALA A 121 27.22 -17.24 -3.22
N ALA A 122 28.32 -16.66 -3.73
CA ALA A 122 29.64 -16.75 -3.10
C ALA A 122 29.74 -15.99 -1.75
N LYS A 123 28.83 -15.04 -1.49
CA LYS A 123 28.79 -14.25 -0.25
C LYS A 123 27.67 -14.68 0.71
N ALA A 124 26.75 -15.53 0.27
CA ALA A 124 25.63 -15.99 1.08
C ALA A 124 26.14 -16.86 2.23
N THR A 125 25.71 -16.54 3.45
CA THR A 125 25.83 -17.45 4.59
C THR A 125 24.52 -18.25 4.68
N PRO A 126 24.55 -19.58 4.79
CA PRO A 126 23.35 -20.36 5.00
C PRO A 126 22.59 -19.84 6.22
N LEU A 127 21.28 -19.64 6.08
CA LEU A 127 20.43 -19.43 7.26
C LEU A 127 20.34 -20.76 8.02
N PRO A 128 20.38 -20.74 9.36
CA PRO A 128 20.17 -21.93 10.17
C PRO A 128 18.76 -22.52 10.00
#